data_AF-A0A9E7BLJ4-F1
#
_entry.id   AF-A0A9E7BLJ4-F1
#
_cell.length_a   1.000
_cell.length_b   1.000
_cell.length_c   1.000
_cell.angle_alpha   90.00
_cell.angle_beta   90.00
_cell.angle_gamma   90.00
#
_symmetry.space_group_name_H-M   'P 1'
#
loop_
_entity.id
_entity.type
_entity.pdbx_description
1 polymer ?
#
loop_
_entity_poly.entity_id
_entity_poly.type
_entity_poly.pdbx_seq_one_letter_code
_entity_poly.pdbx_strand_id
1 'polypeptide(L)' 'MPTLAISWRRLHDANLPGPLFLTSLIPYAGTPIVMILNLLPPKTEGRRFDRPTNR' A
#
# COMPACT_ATOMS: atom_id res chain seq x y z
N MET A 1 -3.85 12.46 -12.67
CA MET A 1 -4.44 11.25 -12.06
C MET A 1 -3.70 10.91 -10.78
N PRO A 2 -4.30 11.09 -9.58
CA PRO A 2 -3.62 10.87 -8.29
C PRO A 2 -3.59 9.40 -7.83
N THR A 3 -4.02 8.45 -8.67
CA THR A 3 -4.23 7.04 -8.31
C THR A 3 -2.95 6.33 -7.86
N LEU A 4 -1.83 6.55 -8.57
CA LEU A 4 -0.54 5.98 -8.20
C LEU A 4 -0.12 6.39 -6.79
N ALA A 5 -0.15 7.69 -6.49
CA ALA A 5 0.28 8.22 -5.19
C ALA A 5 -0.56 7.66 -4.03
N ILE A 6 -1.88 7.54 -4.23
CA ILE A 6 -2.80 6.98 -3.24
C ILE A 6 -2.53 5.49 -3.02
N SER A 7 -2.43 4.69 -4.09
CA SER A 7 -2.14 3.26 -3.97
C SER A 7 -0.77 3.00 -3.35
N TRP A 8 0.23 3.83 -3.68
CA TRP A 8 1.56 3.76 -3.08
C TRP A 8 1.48 3.96 -1.56
N ARG A 9 0.78 5.01 -1.10
CA ARG A 9 0.55 5.27 0.34
C ARG A 9 -0.13 4.09 1.03
N ARG A 10 -1.20 3.56 0.42
CA ARG A 10 -1.96 2.42 0.96
C ARG A 10 -1.13 1.16 1.14
N LEU A 11 -0.25 0.87 0.19
CA LEU A 11 0.69 -0.25 0.31
C LEU A 11 1.64 -0.06 1.50
N HIS A 12 2.19 1.14 1.67
CA HIS A 12 3.03 1.44 2.85
C HIS A 12 2.26 1.32 4.17
N ASP A 13 0.99 1.72 4.21
CA ASP A 13 0.14 1.58 5.40
C ASP A 13 -0.13 0.10 5.75
N ALA A 14 -0.09 -0.80 4.76
CA ALA A 14 -0.14 -2.25 4.95
C ALA A 14 1.24 -2.90 5.24
N ASN A 15 2.29 -2.10 5.46
CA ASN A 15 3.70 -2.54 5.57
C ASN A 15 4.18 -3.32 4.33
N LEU A 16 3.70 -2.93 3.15
CA LEU A 16 4.09 -3.48 1.86
C LEU A 16 4.90 -2.46 1.05
N PRO A 17 5.85 -2.89 0.21
CA PRO A 17 6.60 -1.98 -0.64
C PRO A 17 5.71 -1.36 -1.72
N GLY A 18 5.69 -0.02 -1.78
CA GLY A 18 4.94 0.75 -2.79
C GLY A 18 5.15 0.34 -4.26
N PRO A 19 6.35 -0.09 -4.69
CA PRO A 19 6.57 -0.62 -6.03
C PRO A 19 5.73 -1.84 -6.42
N LEU A 20 5.07 -2.54 -5.47
CA LEU A 20 4.13 -3.61 -5.81
C LEU A 20 2.97 -3.13 -6.69
N PHE A 21 2.65 -1.84 -6.69
CA PHE A 21 1.70 -1.26 -7.65
C PHE A 21 2.12 -1.51 -9.12
N LEU A 22 3.42 -1.63 -9.40
CA LEU A 22 3.94 -1.88 -10.75
C LEU A 22 3.62 -3.29 -11.26
N THR A 23 3.15 -4.21 -10.41
CA THR A 23 2.57 -5.48 -10.89
C THR A 23 1.37 -5.25 -11.80
N SER A 24 0.69 -4.09 -11.72
CA SER A 24 -0.35 -3.68 -12.68
C SER A 24 0.12 -3.63 -14.14
N LEU A 25 1.43 -3.53 -14.40
CA LEU A 25 2.01 -3.59 -15.74
C LEU A 25 2.03 -5.01 -16.34
N ILE A 26 1.76 -6.04 -15.53
CA ILE A 26 1.64 -7.43 -15.97
C ILE A 26 0.25 -7.62 -16.58
N PRO A 27 0.13 -8.00 -17.86
CA PRO A 27 -1.16 -8.18 -18.51
C PRO A 27 -1.96 -9.31 -17.84
N TYR A 28 -3.27 -9.14 -17.77
CA TYR A 28 -4.26 -10.05 -17.18
C TYR A 28 -4.17 -10.29 -15.65
N ALA A 29 -2.97 -10.46 -15.10
CA ALA A 29 -2.76 -10.75 -13.68
C ALA A 29 -2.49 -9.50 -12.82
N GLY A 30 -2.00 -8.41 -13.40
CA GLY A 30 -1.54 -7.25 -12.65
C GLY A 30 -2.64 -6.51 -11.88
N THR A 31 -3.73 -6.19 -12.55
CA THR A 31 -4.90 -5.51 -11.94
C THR A 31 -5.49 -6.27 -10.76
N PRO A 32 -5.81 -7.59 -10.84
CA PRO A 32 -6.36 -8.31 -9.70
C PRO A 32 -5.38 -8.40 -8.53
N ILE A 33 -4.07 -8.54 -8.78
CA ILE A 33 -3.05 -8.50 -7.72
C ILE A 33 -3.11 -7.17 -6.97
N VAL A 34 -3.04 -6.04 -7.68
CA VAL A 34 -3.08 -4.70 -7.07
C VAL A 34 -4.40 -4.45 -6.35
N MET A 35 -5.52 -4.97 -6.85
CA MET A 35 -6.82 -4.86 -6.19
C MET A 35 -6.83 -5.58 -4.85
N ILE A 36 -6.34 -6.82 -4.79
CA ILE A 36 -6.21 -7.58 -3.54
C ILE A 36 -5.30 -6.84 -2.56
N LEU A 37 -4.12 -6.39 -3.01
CA LEU A 37 -3.16 -5.66 -2.18
C LEU A 37 -3.74 -4.38 -1.56
N ASN A 38 -4.59 -3.65 -2.29
CA ASN A 38 -5.24 -2.43 -1.77
C ASN A 38 -6.37 -2.71 -0.77
N LEU A 39 -6.95 -3.91 -0.79
CA LEU A 39 -8.01 -4.34 0.13
C LEU A 39 -7.45 -4.90 1.45
N LEU A 40 -6.14 -5.14 1.54
CA LEU A 40 -5.52 -5.58 2.80
C LEU A 40 -5.74 -4.52 3.90
N PRO A 41 -6.01 -4.97 5.14
CA PRO A 41 -6.09 -4.06 6.26
C PRO A 41 -4.71 -3.46 6.58
N PRO A 42 -4.65 -2.23 7.11
CA PRO A 42 -3.41 -1.64 7.58
C PRO A 42 -2.81 -2.49 8.71
N LYS A 43 -1.48 -2.59 8.76
CA LYS A 43 -0.80 -3.37 9.80
C LYS A 43 -0.47 -2.51 11.01
N THR A 44 -0.69 -3.09 12.20
CA THR A 44 -0.38 -2.45 13.48
C THR A 44 1.11 -2.17 13.69
N GLU A 45 1.98 -2.81 12.91
CA GLU A 45 3.44 -2.57 12.86
C GLU A 45 3.78 -1.16 12.39
N GLY A 46 2.91 -0.51 11.61
CA GLY A 46 3.07 0.87 11.18
C GLY A 46 3.12 1.86 12.34
N ARG A 47 2.55 1.50 13.50
CA ARG A 47 2.56 2.31 14.73
C ARG A 47 3.96 2.60 15.27
N ARG A 48 4.98 1.85 14.85
CA ARG A 48 6.39 2.14 15.22
C ARG A 48 6.91 3.45 14.62
N PHE A 49 6.29 3.93 13.53
CA PHE A 49 6.63 5.17 12.87
C PHE A 49 5.74 6.34 13.31
N ASP A 50 4.73 6.07 14.13
CA ASP A 50 3.91 7.12 14.73
C ASP A 50 4.79 7.94 15.69
N ARG A 51 4.60 9.26 15.69
CA ARG A 51 5.34 10.13 16.60
C ARG A 51 4.95 9.80 18.04
N PRO A 52 5.90 9.73 18.99
CA PRO A 52 5.54 9.63 20.39
C PRO A 52 4.65 10.81 20.76
N THR A 53 3.40 10.53 21.13
CA THR A 53 2.50 11.53 21.68
C THR A 53 3.00 11.83 23.08
N ASN A 54 3.92 12.79 23.21
CA ASN A 54 4.26 13.37 24.50
C ASN A 54 3.15 14.36 24.87
N ARG A 55 2.21 13.91 25.70
CA ARG A 55 1.19 14.72 26.38
C ARG A 55 1.33 14.52 27.87
#